data_AF-A0A3C0FKD8-F1
#
_entry.id   AF-A0A3C0FKD8-F1
#
_cell.length_a   1.000
_cell.length_b   1.000
_cell.length_c   1.000
_cell.angle_alpha   90.00
_cell.angle_beta   90.00
_cell.angle_gamma   90.00
#
_symmetry.space_group_name_H-M   'P 1'
#
loop_
_entity.id
_entity.type
_entity.pdbx_description
1 polymer ?
#
loop_
_entity_poly.entity_id
_entity_poly.type
_entity_poly.pdbx_seq_one_letter_code
_entity_poly.pdbx_strand_id
1 'polypeptide(L)' 'FGWQKRGWKTADKKPVKNVELWQRLLQALEPHKVEWHWVKGHAGHPENERCDELARQAVPR' A
#
# COMPACT_ATOMS: atom_id res chain seq x y z
N PHE A 1 3.06 9.96 -11.91
CA PHE A 1 1.69 9.69 -11.43
C PHE A 1 0.69 9.62 -12.58
N GLY A 2 0.38 8.41 -13.07
CA GLY A 2 -0.61 8.22 -14.12
C GLY A 2 -2.05 8.38 -13.62
N TRP A 3 -2.37 7.83 -12.44
CA TRP A 3 -3.73 7.86 -11.90
C TRP A 3 -4.17 9.24 -11.41
N GLN A 4 -3.33 9.97 -10.66
CA GLN A 4 -3.65 11.34 -10.22
C GLN A 4 -3.94 12.26 -11.41
N LYS A 5 -3.11 12.19 -12.46
CA LYS A 5 -3.30 12.97 -13.70
C LYS A 5 -4.60 12.61 -14.44
N ARG A 6 -5.10 11.38 -14.27
CA ARG A 6 -6.35 10.89 -14.86
C ARG A 6 -7.55 11.01 -13.90
N GLY A 7 -7.41 11.77 -12.81
CA GLY A 7 -8.48 11.96 -11.84
C GLY A 7 -8.92 10.66 -11.16
N TRP A 8 -7.97 9.76 -10.89
CA TRP A 8 -8.20 8.45 -10.26
C TRP A 8 -9.11 7.50 -11.04
N LYS A 9 -9.10 7.61 -12.37
CA LYS A 9 -9.85 6.73 -13.26
C LYS A 9 -8.95 5.80 -14.06
N THR A 10 -9.44 4.59 -14.29
CA THR A 10 -8.90 3.58 -15.21
C THR A 10 -9.18 3.95 -16.67
N ALA A 11 -8.66 3.16 -17.62
CA ALA A 11 -8.89 3.38 -19.04
C ALA A 11 -10.37 3.25 -19.44
N ASP A 12 -11.13 2.38 -18.76
CA ASP A 12 -12.59 2.22 -18.91
C ASP A 12 -13.40 3.25 -18.10
N LYS A 13 -12.75 4.34 -17.66
CA LYS A 13 -13.34 5.49 -16.93
C LYS A 13 -13.95 5.16 -15.56
N LYS A 14 -13.70 3.96 -15.03
CA LYS A 14 -14.12 3.59 -13.67
C LYS A 14 -13.11 4.08 -12.64
N PRO A 15 -13.50 4.22 -11.36
CA PRO A 15 -12.54 4.48 -10.29
C PRO A 15 -11.45 3.40 -10.23
N VAL A 16 -10.23 3.80 -9.93
CA VAL A 16 -9.15 2.85 -9.59
C VAL A 16 -9.56 2.05 -8.36
N LYS A 17 -9.28 0.74 -8.35
CA LYS A 17 -9.55 -0.12 -7.21
C LYS A 17 -8.81 0.38 -5.96
N ASN A 18 -9.52 0.43 -4.83
CA ASN A 18 -9.01 0.90 -3.54
C ASN A 18 -8.48 2.35 -3.59
N VAL A 19 -9.11 3.22 -4.39
CA VAL A 19 -8.71 4.63 -4.58
C VAL A 19 -8.56 5.37 -3.25
N GLU A 20 -9.42 5.08 -2.28
CA GLU A 20 -9.42 5.65 -0.95
C GLU A 20 -8.14 5.31 -0.17
N LEU A 21 -7.67 4.06 -0.25
CA LEU A 21 -6.43 3.65 0.40
C LEU A 21 -5.21 4.30 -0.25
N TRP A 22 -5.20 4.39 -1.59
CA TRP A 22 -4.11 5.05 -2.32
C TRP A 22 -4.02 6.55 -2.01
N GLN A 23 -5.16 7.24 -1.99
CA GLN A 23 -5.20 8.67 -1.65
C GLN A 23 -4.71 8.90 -0.21
N ARG A 24 -5.17 8.07 0.74
CA ARG A 24 -4.73 8.15 2.14
C ARG A 24 -3.24 7.86 2.29
N LEU A 25 -2.71 6.87 1.57
CA LEU A 25 -1.27 6.59 1.55
C LEU A 25 -0.49 7.79 1.02
N LEU A 26 -0.88 8.37 -0.10
CA LEU A 26 -0.18 9.53 -0.67
C LEU A 26 -0.16 10.72 0.29
N GLN A 27 -1.29 11.00 0.95
CA GLN A 27 -1.35 12.04 1.98
C GLN A 27 -0.39 11.75 3.15
N ALA A 28 -0.32 10.50 3.61
CA ALA A 28 0.60 10.11 4.68
C ALA A 28 2.08 10.17 4.27
N LEU A 29 2.39 10.09 2.97
CA LEU A 29 3.75 10.19 2.46
C LEU A 29 4.24 11.65 2.31
N GLU A 30 3.33 12.62 2.14
CA GLU A 30 3.67 14.05 1.95
C GLU A 30 4.72 14.62 2.94
N PRO A 31 4.62 14.37 4.26
CA PRO A 31 5.58 14.92 5.22
C PRO A 31 6.92 14.17 5.26
N HIS A 32 7.10 13.09 4.50
CA HIS A 32 8.20 12.13 4.71
C HIS A 32 9.02 11.88 3.45
N LYS A 33 10.33 11.68 3.63
CA LYS A 33 11.20 11.11 2.58
C LYS A 33 11.22 9.60 2.79
N VAL A 34 10.47 8.87 1.96
CA VAL A 34 10.32 7.41 2.10
C VAL A 34 11.14 6.69 1.04
N GLU A 35 11.98 5.76 1.49
CA GLU A 35 12.68 4.80 0.63
C GLU A 35 11.95 3.46 0.69
N TRP A 36 11.60 2.92 -0.47
CA TRP A 36 10.86 1.66 -0.58
C TRP A 36 11.82 0.50 -0.78
N HIS A 37 11.80 -0.46 0.15
CA HIS A 37 12.59 -1.68 0.06
C HIS A 37 11.68 -2.88 -0.19
N TRP A 38 11.73 -3.41 -1.42
CA TRP A 38 10.99 -4.59 -1.81
C TRP A 38 11.76 -5.85 -1.39
N VAL A 39 11.29 -6.52 -0.34
CA VAL A 39 11.89 -7.76 0.15
C VAL A 39 11.38 -8.98 -0.63
N LYS A 40 12.25 -9.97 -0.83
CA LYS A 40 11.89 -11.23 -1.51
C LYS A 40 11.28 -12.21 -0.50
N GLY A 41 9.96 -12.36 -0.51
CA GLY A 41 9.25 -13.44 0.22
C GLY A 41 9.40 -13.42 1.75
N HIS A 42 8.68 -14.33 2.42
CA HIS A 42 8.55 -14.38 3.88
C HIS A 42 9.70 -15.10 4.61
N ALA A 43 10.96 -14.91 4.16
CA ALA A 43 12.09 -15.53 4.84
C ALA A 43 13.30 -14.59 4.85
N GLY A 44 13.74 -14.22 6.05
CA GLY A 44 15.04 -13.57 6.27
C GLY A 44 14.98 -12.13 6.80
N HIS A 45 13.79 -11.59 7.04
CA HIS A 45 13.61 -10.30 7.72
C HIS A 45 12.68 -10.49 8.92
N PRO A 46 13.24 -10.66 10.15
CA PRO A 46 12.45 -10.90 11.36
C PRO A 46 11.34 -9.88 11.58
N GLU A 47 11.55 -8.62 11.21
CA GLU A 47 10.56 -7.55 11.33
C GLU A 47 9.38 -7.76 10.38
N ASN A 48 9.62 -8.21 9.15
CA ASN A 48 8.57 -8.53 8.20
C ASN A 48 7.79 -9.79 8.61
N GLU A 49 8.47 -10.80 9.13
CA GLU A 49 7.85 -12.01 9.67
C GLU A 49 6.93 -11.68 10.86
N ARG A 50 7.38 -10.79 11.75
CA ARG A 50 6.56 -10.27 12.84
C ARG A 50 5.33 -9.50 12.34
N CYS A 51 5.47 -8.66 11.32
CA CYS A 51 4.33 -7.96 10.71
C CYS A 51 3.30 -8.94 10.13
N ASP A 52 3.75 -10.04 9.51
CA ASP A 52 2.88 -11.09 8.97
C ASP A 52 2.12 -11.84 10.08
N GLU A 53 2.78 -12.18 11.19
CA GLU A 53 2.13 -12.77 12.35
C GLU A 53 1.05 -11.86 12.93
N LEU A 54 1.38 -10.58 13.18
CA LEU A 54 0.45 -9.60 13.72
C LEU A 54 -0.76 -9.40 12.80
N ALA A 55 -0.54 -9.34 11.49
CA ALA A 55 -1.62 -9.22 10.51
C ALA A 55 -2.56 -10.43 10.56
N ARG A 56 -2.04 -11.66 10.66
CA ARG A 56 -2.86 -12.89 10.78
C ARG A 56 -3.66 -12.92 12.06
N GLN A 57 -3.07 -12.51 13.19
CA GLN A 57 -3.76 -12.47 14.48
C GLN A 57 -4.88 -11.43 14.53
N ALA A 58 -4.78 -10.36 13.75
CA ALA A 58 -5.78 -9.29 13.72
C ALA A 58 -7.02 -9.63 12.87
N VAL A 59 -7.01 -10.70 12.07
CA VAL A 59 -8.18 -11.13 11.30
C VAL A 59 -9.26 -11.65 12.25
N PRO A 60 -10.45 -11.02 12.29
CA PRO A 60 -11.55 -11.52 13.12
C PRO A 60 -11.93 -12.95 12.70
N ARG A 61 -12.32 -13.77 13.68
CA ARG A 61 -12.82 -15.13 13.43
C ARG A 61 -14.18 -15.12 12.75
#